data_AF-A0A9E8MWG2-F1
#
_entry.id   AF-A0A9E8MWG2-F1
#
_cell.length_a   1.000
_cell.length_b   1.000
_cell.length_c   1.000
_cell.angle_alpha   90.00
_cell.angle_beta   90.00
_cell.angle_gamma   90.00
#
_symmetry.space_group_name_H-M   'P 1'
#
loop_
_entity.id
_entity.type
_entity.pdbx_description
1 polymer ?
#
loop_
_entity_poly.entity_id
_entity_poly.type
_entity_poly.pdbx_seq_one_letter_code
_entity_poly.pdbx_strand_id
1 'polypeptide(L)'
;MQTITRYLLGLILSCYVTQTVAQDSIQVKQTDKQIIYLESLKARVETEEKGFLKEEVEAINKRVNAKEITYEEGEDLKQEVAKKRALNIENRQIILQNHIDLVRRNGYDEAIGNEEVNRISIVIGAGRKELGITGKRHPVKYDIRTGNDLVIAAGINNAIIDGRSLSDSPYKLGGSRLF
;
A
#
# COMPACT_ATOMS: atom_id res chain seq x y z
N MET A 1 -53.37 1.81 -14.12
CA MET A 1 -52.18 2.69 -14.20
C MET A 1 -51.69 3.09 -12.81
N GLN A 2 -52.48 3.83 -12.02
CA GLN A 2 -52.05 4.36 -10.71
C GLN A 2 -51.60 3.30 -9.68
N THR A 3 -52.27 2.15 -9.61
CA THR A 3 -51.91 1.04 -8.71
C THR A 3 -50.57 0.41 -9.08
N ILE A 4 -50.32 0.17 -10.36
CA ILE A 4 -49.06 -0.39 -10.88
C ILE A 4 -47.91 0.58 -10.62
N THR A 5 -48.09 1.88 -10.87
CA THR A 5 -47.07 2.90 -10.58
C THR A 5 -46.71 2.98 -9.09
N ARG A 6 -47.67 2.76 -8.18
CA ARG A 6 -47.41 2.76 -6.72
C ARG A 6 -46.54 1.59 -6.29
N TYR A 7 -46.80 0.39 -6.82
CA TYR A 7 -45.96 -0.78 -6.55
C TYR A 7 -44.56 -0.64 -7.15
N LEU A 8 -44.45 -0.05 -8.34
CA LEU A 8 -43.17 0.19 -9.01
C LEU A 8 -42.32 1.23 -8.24
N LEU A 9 -42.93 2.29 -7.73
CA LEU A 9 -42.29 3.26 -6.84
C LEU A 9 -41.78 2.62 -5.53
N GLY A 10 -42.59 1.75 -4.91
CA GLY A 10 -42.19 1.02 -3.71
C GLY A 10 -40.99 0.09 -3.93
N LEU A 11 -40.93 -0.57 -5.09
CA LEU A 11 -39.82 -1.46 -5.47
C LEU A 11 -38.53 -0.69 -5.77
N ILE A 12 -38.64 0.49 -6.38
CA ILE A 12 -37.49 1.38 -6.60
C ILE A 12 -36.95 1.90 -5.27
N LEU A 13 -37.82 2.37 -4.36
CA LEU A 13 -37.44 2.85 -3.03
C LEU A 13 -36.79 1.76 -2.17
N SER A 14 -37.24 0.50 -2.25
CA SER A 14 -36.63 -0.59 -1.49
C SER A 14 -35.23 -0.97 -2.00
N CYS A 15 -34.94 -0.77 -3.30
CA CYS A 15 -33.61 -0.93 -3.87
C CYS A 15 -32.59 0.15 -3.42
N TYR A 16 -33.05 1.34 -3.03
CA TYR A 16 -32.15 2.40 -2.53
C TYR A 16 -31.67 2.16 -1.09
N VAL A 17 -32.42 1.39 -0.28
CA VAL A 17 -32.07 1.16 1.14
C VAL A 17 -30.93 0.14 1.30
N THR A 18 -30.66 -0.69 0.30
CA THR A 18 -29.60 -1.73 0.37
C THR A 18 -28.20 -1.21 0.04
N GLN A 19 -28.03 0.05 -0.38
CA GLN A 19 -26.74 0.62 -0.79
C GLN A 19 -25.97 1.35 0.33
N THR A 20 -26.42 1.35 1.59
CA THR A 20 -25.84 2.20 2.65
C THR A 20 -24.91 1.50 3.65
N VAL A 21 -24.35 0.32 3.35
CA VAL A 21 -23.47 -0.39 4.31
C VAL A 21 -22.22 -0.98 3.64
N ALA A 22 -21.35 -0.14 3.05
CA ALA A 22 -20.04 -0.60 2.59
C ALA A 22 -19.08 0.56 2.28
N GLN A 23 -18.44 1.19 3.28
CA GLN A 23 -17.21 1.96 2.98
C GLN A 23 -16.16 2.16 4.09
N ASP A 24 -16.42 1.91 5.39
CA ASP A 24 -15.43 2.26 6.45
C ASP A 24 -14.71 1.08 7.14
N SER A 25 -15.11 -0.18 6.93
CA SER A 25 -14.64 -1.28 7.79
C SER A 25 -13.30 -1.94 7.38
N ILE A 26 -12.75 -1.60 6.21
CA ILE A 26 -11.54 -2.26 5.69
C ILE A 26 -10.26 -1.57 6.15
N GLN A 27 -10.18 -0.23 6.09
CA GLN A 27 -8.98 0.52 6.48
C GLN A 27 -8.70 0.47 7.99
N VAL A 28 -9.75 0.53 8.81
CA VAL A 28 -9.63 0.43 10.28
C VAL A 28 -8.98 -0.91 10.69
N LYS A 29 -9.41 -2.02 10.09
CA LYS A 29 -8.85 -3.35 10.37
C LYS A 29 -7.37 -3.49 10.02
N GLN A 30 -6.89 -2.79 8.99
CA GLN A 30 -5.48 -2.84 8.60
C GLN A 30 -4.63 -2.04 9.57
N THR A 31 -5.08 -0.85 9.97
CA THR A 31 -4.42 0.01 10.95
C THR A 31 -4.28 -0.71 12.31
N ASP A 32 -5.35 -1.37 12.77
CA ASP A 32 -5.34 -2.11 14.04
C ASP A 32 -4.33 -3.26 14.05
N LYS A 33 -4.26 -4.04 12.96
CA LYS A 33 -3.27 -5.12 12.82
C LYS A 33 -1.83 -4.60 12.91
N GLN A 34 -1.58 -3.44 12.33
CA GLN A 34 -0.25 -2.83 12.32
C GLN A 34 0.13 -2.28 13.70
N ILE A 35 -0.82 -1.67 14.41
CA ILE A 35 -0.63 -1.25 15.80
C ILE A 35 -0.29 -2.45 16.68
N ILE A 36 -1.05 -3.55 16.57
CA ILE A 36 -0.78 -4.80 17.31
C ILE A 36 0.64 -5.32 17.01
N TYR A 37 1.06 -5.26 15.74
CA TYR A 37 2.42 -5.67 15.37
C TYR A 37 3.48 -4.77 16.00
N LEU A 38 3.32 -3.45 15.94
CA LEU A 38 4.25 -2.48 16.54
C LEU A 38 4.33 -2.62 18.07
N GLU A 39 3.20 -2.89 18.73
CA GLU A 39 3.14 -3.19 20.16
C GLU A 39 3.90 -4.49 20.49
N SER A 40 3.74 -5.53 19.66
CA SER A 40 4.49 -6.78 19.82
C SER A 40 5.99 -6.58 19.65
N LEU A 41 6.42 -5.73 18.71
CA LEU A 41 7.82 -5.35 18.54
C LEU A 41 8.34 -4.59 19.75
N LYS A 42 7.57 -3.64 20.28
CA LYS A 42 7.95 -2.86 21.46
C LYS A 42 8.22 -3.75 22.67
N ALA A 43 7.39 -4.78 22.88
CA ALA A 43 7.61 -5.78 23.92
C ALA A 43 8.87 -6.64 23.69
N ARG A 44 9.20 -6.94 22.43
CA ARG A 44 10.40 -7.71 22.08
C ARG A 44 11.71 -6.96 22.26
N VAL A 45 11.73 -5.63 22.08
CA VAL A 45 12.95 -4.81 22.19
C VAL A 45 13.68 -5.07 23.50
N GLU A 46 12.95 -5.13 24.62
CA GLU A 46 13.56 -5.32 25.93
C GLU A 46 14.23 -6.69 26.06
N THR A 47 13.54 -7.74 25.61
CA THR A 47 14.06 -9.12 25.62
C THR A 47 15.29 -9.25 24.72
N GLU A 48 15.27 -8.65 23.53
CA GLU A 48 16.39 -8.67 22.58
C GLU A 48 17.61 -7.94 23.15
N GLU A 49 17.46 -6.71 23.62
CA GLU A 49 18.57 -5.92 24.16
C GLU A 49 19.13 -6.53 25.45
N LYS A 50 18.28 -7.13 26.30
CA LYS A 50 18.74 -7.92 27.45
C LYS A 50 19.51 -9.17 27.03
N GLY A 51 19.09 -9.84 25.96
CA GLY A 51 19.81 -10.97 25.36
C GLY A 51 21.21 -10.55 24.91
N PHE A 52 21.30 -9.47 24.13
CA PHE A 52 22.59 -8.95 23.67
C PHE A 52 23.48 -8.48 24.82
N LEU A 53 22.91 -7.82 25.84
CA LEU A 53 23.65 -7.44 27.05
C LEU A 53 24.28 -8.66 27.71
N LYS A 54 23.52 -9.75 27.84
CA LYS A 54 24.03 -11.00 28.43
C LYS A 54 25.19 -11.58 27.62
N GLU A 55 25.05 -11.65 26.30
CA GLU A 55 26.12 -12.16 25.41
C GLU A 55 27.40 -11.31 25.50
N GLU A 56 27.28 -9.98 25.51
CA GLU A 56 28.42 -9.07 25.62
C GLU A 56 29.11 -9.18 26.99
N VAL A 57 28.34 -9.27 28.08
CA VAL A 57 28.89 -9.46 29.43
C VAL A 57 29.60 -10.82 29.56
N GLU A 58 29.02 -11.89 28.99
CA GLU A 58 29.66 -13.20 28.95
C GLU A 58 30.97 -13.17 28.15
N ALA A 59 31.00 -12.45 27.02
CA ALA A 59 32.22 -12.26 26.24
C ALA A 59 33.29 -11.51 27.02
N ILE A 60 32.93 -10.44 27.75
CA ILE A 60 33.85 -9.70 28.62
C ILE A 60 34.40 -10.61 29.73
N ASN A 61 33.52 -11.37 30.42
CA ASN A 61 33.94 -12.29 31.47
C ASN A 61 34.91 -13.35 30.96
N LYS A 62 34.72 -13.87 29.74
CA LYS A 62 35.67 -14.81 29.12
C LYS A 62 37.05 -14.18 28.94
N ARG A 63 37.13 -12.91 28.51
CA ARG A 63 38.39 -12.17 28.35
C ARG A 63 39.09 -11.90 29.68
N VAL A 64 38.34 -11.55 30.72
CA VAL A 64 38.88 -11.41 32.09
C VAL A 64 39.44 -12.75 32.59
N ASN A 65 38.70 -13.85 32.43
CA ASN A 65 39.13 -15.18 32.86
C ASN A 65 40.37 -15.68 32.09
N ALA A 66 40.48 -15.33 30.81
CA ALA A 66 41.64 -15.60 29.98
C ALA A 66 42.86 -14.69 30.31
N LYS A 67 42.70 -13.73 31.25
CA LYS A 67 43.69 -12.72 31.61
C LYS A 67 44.13 -11.83 30.43
N GLU A 68 43.25 -11.67 29.44
CA GLU A 68 43.47 -10.75 28.31
C GLU A 68 43.24 -9.29 28.71
N ILE A 69 42.42 -9.06 29.73
CA ILE A 69 42.12 -7.76 30.33
C ILE A 69 42.10 -7.89 31.86
N THR A 70 42.29 -6.78 32.57
CA THR A 70 42.20 -6.76 34.03
C THR A 70 40.76 -6.85 34.51
N TYR A 71 40.56 -7.15 35.80
CA TYR A 71 39.23 -7.16 36.41
C TYR A 71 38.59 -5.77 36.38
N GLU A 72 39.36 -4.73 36.69
CA GLU A 72 38.91 -3.33 36.71
C GLU A 72 38.46 -2.88 35.30
N GLU A 73 39.28 -3.12 34.28
CA GLU A 73 38.91 -2.86 32.89
C GLU A 73 37.67 -3.66 32.46
N GLY A 74 37.53 -4.89 32.94
CA GLY A 74 36.36 -5.73 32.69
C GLY A 74 35.06 -5.14 33.27
N GLU A 75 35.12 -4.59 34.49
CA GLU A 75 33.95 -3.95 35.13
C GLU A 75 33.58 -2.64 34.43
N ASP A 76 34.55 -1.81 34.05
CA ASP A 76 34.32 -0.59 33.29
C ASP A 76 33.62 -0.89 31.95
N LEU A 77 34.12 -1.89 31.20
CA LEU A 77 33.51 -2.32 29.94
C LEU A 77 32.08 -2.84 30.12
N LYS A 78 31.80 -3.60 31.18
CA LYS A 78 30.44 -4.06 31.48
C LYS A 78 29.50 -2.88 31.75
N GLN A 79 29.98 -1.86 32.47
CA GLN A 79 29.19 -0.67 32.75
C GLN A 79 28.89 0.13 31.48
N GLU A 80 29.86 0.30 30.59
CA GLU A 80 29.67 0.97 29.30
C GLU A 80 28.65 0.23 28.42
N VAL A 81 28.79 -1.08 28.32
CA VAL A 81 27.85 -1.92 27.56
C VAL A 81 26.45 -1.83 28.17
N ALA A 82 26.31 -1.89 29.50
CA ALA A 82 25.03 -1.75 30.17
C ALA A 82 24.36 -0.39 29.87
N LYS A 83 25.12 0.71 29.94
CA LYS A 83 24.64 2.06 29.59
C LYS A 83 24.17 2.13 28.13
N LYS A 84 24.97 1.59 27.21
CA LYS A 84 24.62 1.53 25.78
C LYS A 84 23.32 0.76 25.55
N ARG A 85 23.16 -0.41 26.18
CA ARG A 85 21.96 -1.25 26.04
C ARG A 85 20.73 -0.60 26.65
N ALA A 86 20.88 0.05 27.81
CA ALA A 86 19.80 0.84 28.42
C ALA A 86 19.32 1.96 27.48
N LEU A 87 20.25 2.72 26.92
CA LEU A 87 19.93 3.79 25.97
C LEU A 87 19.27 3.26 24.69
N ASN A 88 19.70 2.10 24.19
CA ASN A 88 19.08 1.45 23.04
C ASN A 88 17.63 1.05 23.32
N ILE A 89 17.34 0.48 24.50
CA ILE A 89 15.98 0.11 24.90
C ILE A 89 15.09 1.35 24.91
N GLU A 90 15.52 2.41 25.59
CA GLU A 90 14.78 3.66 25.71
C GLU A 90 14.49 4.27 24.33
N ASN A 91 15.53 4.47 23.51
CA ASN A 91 15.39 5.09 22.21
C ASN A 91 14.53 4.25 21.26
N ARG A 92 14.72 2.92 21.23
CA ARG A 92 13.90 2.03 20.39
C ARG A 92 12.43 2.05 20.83
N GLN A 93 12.15 2.08 22.13
CA GLN A 93 10.78 2.17 22.63
C GLN A 93 10.13 3.52 22.27
N ILE A 94 10.85 4.63 22.37
CA ILE A 94 10.37 5.96 21.97
C ILE A 94 10.04 5.99 20.48
N ILE A 95 10.94 5.48 19.63
CA ILE A 95 10.72 5.43 18.17
C ILE A 95 9.46 4.61 17.84
N LEU A 96 9.31 3.43 18.43
CA LEU A 96 8.14 2.58 18.21
C LEU A 96 6.86 3.25 18.72
N GLN A 97 6.91 3.93 19.87
CA GLN A 97 5.76 4.64 20.39
C GLN A 97 5.34 5.79 19.45
N ASN A 98 6.30 6.61 19.01
CA ASN A 98 6.03 7.68 18.07
C ASN A 98 5.44 7.14 16.76
N HIS A 99 5.90 5.97 16.30
CA HIS A 99 5.36 5.32 15.11
C HIS A 99 3.91 4.86 15.33
N ILE A 100 3.59 4.26 16.48
CA ILE A 100 2.21 3.90 16.85
C ILE A 100 1.32 5.15 16.86
N ASP A 101 1.80 6.25 17.45
CA ASP A 101 1.02 7.49 17.55
C ASP A 101 0.82 8.17 16.19
N LEU A 102 1.75 8.02 15.26
CA LEU A 102 1.58 8.45 13.87
C LEU A 102 0.53 7.59 13.14
N VAL A 103 0.65 6.27 13.23
CA VAL A 103 -0.30 5.32 12.61
C VAL A 103 -1.72 5.51 13.15
N ARG A 104 -1.88 5.80 14.45
CA ARG A 104 -3.19 6.08 15.07
C ARG A 104 -3.84 7.35 14.55
N ARG A 105 -3.07 8.41 14.25
CA ARG A 105 -3.59 9.71 13.81
C ARG A 105 -3.91 9.75 12.32
N ASN A 106 -3.05 9.13 11.51
CA ASN A 106 -3.05 9.31 10.06
C ASN A 106 -3.47 8.04 9.30
N GLY A 107 -3.63 6.91 10.00
CA GLY A 107 -3.71 5.60 9.36
C GLY A 107 -2.34 5.14 8.84
N TYR A 108 -2.24 3.84 8.54
CA TYR A 108 -0.95 3.21 8.21
C TYR A 108 -0.31 3.76 6.92
N ASP A 109 -1.11 3.93 5.86
CA ASP A 109 -0.60 4.27 4.52
C ASP A 109 0.02 5.67 4.46
N GLU A 110 -0.48 6.59 5.28
CA GLU A 110 0.03 7.96 5.38
C GLU A 110 1.18 8.06 6.40
N ALA A 111 1.20 7.22 7.44
CA ALA A 111 2.24 7.21 8.45
C ALA A 111 3.61 6.68 7.97
N ILE A 112 3.62 5.71 7.05
CA ILE A 112 4.86 5.11 6.52
C ILE A 112 5.37 5.83 5.26
N GLY A 113 4.53 6.69 4.65
CA GLY A 113 4.87 7.33 3.38
C GLY A 113 5.04 6.26 2.30
N ASN A 114 3.93 5.79 1.74
CA ASN A 114 3.97 4.90 0.59
C ASN A 114 4.55 5.64 -0.63
N GLU A 115 5.88 5.70 -0.76
CA GLU A 115 6.44 5.60 -2.10
C GLU A 115 6.06 4.19 -2.57
N GLU A 116 5.12 4.07 -3.52
CA GLU A 116 4.80 2.81 -4.19
C GLU A 116 6.04 2.29 -4.93
N VAL A 117 6.95 1.69 -4.19
CA VAL A 117 8.13 1.04 -4.73
C VAL A 117 7.73 -0.42 -4.97
N ASN A 118 7.40 -0.74 -6.22
CA ASN A 118 7.30 -2.13 -6.65
C ASN A 118 8.68 -2.78 -6.50
N ARG A 119 8.88 -3.47 -5.37
CA ARG A 119 10.07 -4.25 -5.07
C ARG A 119 9.74 -5.71 -5.30
N ILE A 120 10.37 -6.31 -6.31
CA ILE A 120 10.46 -7.76 -6.43
C ILE A 120 11.74 -8.17 -5.72
N SER A 121 11.61 -8.86 -4.59
CA SER A 121 12.73 -9.42 -3.84
C SER A 121 12.72 -10.94 -3.95
N ILE A 122 13.84 -11.52 -4.40
CA ILE A 122 14.08 -12.96 -4.33
C ILE A 122 15.06 -13.19 -3.18
N VAL A 123 14.63 -13.95 -2.17
CA VAL A 123 15.45 -14.34 -1.03
C VAL A 123 16.00 -15.75 -1.29
N ILE A 124 17.31 -15.90 -1.39
CA ILE A 124 17.96 -17.19 -1.61
C ILE A 124 18.83 -17.54 -0.39
N GLY A 125 18.53 -18.67 0.24
CA GLY A 125 19.15 -19.13 1.49
C GLY A 125 18.40 -18.63 2.73
N ALA A 126 18.81 -19.11 3.92
CA ALA A 126 18.23 -18.75 5.22
C ALA A 126 18.52 -17.28 5.62
N GLY A 127 18.10 -16.32 4.78
CA GLY A 127 18.06 -14.89 5.08
C GLY A 127 19.35 -14.08 4.88
N ARG A 128 20.40 -14.59 4.22
CA ARG A 128 21.69 -13.86 4.12
C ARG A 128 21.94 -13.07 2.83
N LYS A 129 21.15 -13.28 1.76
CA LYS A 129 21.29 -12.50 0.52
C LYS A 129 19.92 -12.23 -0.09
N GLU A 130 19.60 -10.94 -0.20
CA GLU A 130 18.42 -10.44 -0.90
C GLU A 130 18.87 -9.80 -2.21
N LEU A 131 18.32 -10.26 -3.33
CA LEU A 131 18.44 -9.59 -4.62
C LEU A 131 17.11 -8.90 -4.91
N GLY A 132 17.12 -7.56 -4.90
CA GLY A 132 15.95 -6.74 -5.15
C GLY A 132 16.12 -5.91 -6.42
N ILE A 133 15.12 -5.91 -7.29
CA ILE A 133 14.99 -4.95 -8.39
C ILE A 133 13.92 -3.93 -7.97
N THR A 134 14.29 -2.66 -7.98
CA THR A 134 13.40 -1.53 -7.70
C THR A 134 13.12 -0.79 -8.99
N GLY A 135 11.84 -0.76 -9.40
CA GLY A 135 11.36 0.03 -10.54
C GLY A 135 10.43 1.15 -10.06
N LYS A 136 10.57 2.35 -10.63
CA LYS A 136 9.60 3.44 -10.44
C LYS A 136 8.39 3.20 -11.34
N ARG A 137 7.18 3.32 -10.78
CA ARG A 137 5.92 3.16 -11.52
C ARG A 137 5.70 4.40 -12.40
N HIS A 138 5.80 4.24 -13.72
CA HIS A 138 5.20 5.20 -14.64
C HIS A 138 3.72 4.84 -14.84
N PRO A 139 2.79 5.81 -14.89
CA PRO A 139 1.40 5.51 -15.17
C PRO A 139 1.28 4.82 -16.53
N VAL A 140 0.54 3.71 -16.58
CA VAL A 140 0.30 2.97 -17.82
C VAL A 140 -0.47 3.89 -18.76
N LYS A 141 0.10 4.23 -19.92
CA LYS A 141 -0.59 5.02 -20.94
C LYS A 141 -1.57 4.11 -21.66
N TYR A 142 -2.82 4.08 -21.20
CA TYR A 142 -3.88 3.35 -21.86
C TYR A 142 -4.18 4.00 -23.23
N ASP A 143 -4.22 3.19 -24.29
CA ASP A 143 -4.69 3.64 -25.61
C ASP A 143 -6.20 3.90 -25.52
N ILE A 144 -6.66 5.06 -26.00
CA ILE A 144 -8.06 5.53 -25.95
C ILE A 144 -9.02 4.68 -26.81
N ARG A 145 -8.54 3.58 -27.39
CA ARG A 145 -9.29 2.70 -28.30
C ARG A 145 -10.15 1.65 -27.59
N THR A 146 -9.97 1.48 -26.28
CA THR A 146 -10.69 0.46 -25.48
C THR A 146 -11.43 1.11 -24.30
N GLY A 147 -12.28 2.09 -24.60
CA GLY A 147 -13.29 2.60 -23.66
C GLY A 147 -14.64 1.95 -23.93
N ASN A 148 -15.39 1.61 -22.87
CA ASN A 148 -16.81 1.17 -22.97
C ASN A 148 -17.74 2.39 -23.15
N ASP A 149 -17.30 3.36 -23.94
CA ASP A 149 -18.04 4.59 -24.17
C ASP A 149 -19.16 4.29 -25.16
N LEU A 150 -20.37 4.75 -24.85
CA LEU A 150 -21.51 4.65 -25.74
C LEU A 150 -21.26 5.57 -26.95
N VAL A 151 -20.75 4.99 -28.05
CA VAL A 151 -20.53 5.71 -29.31
C VAL A 151 -21.79 5.60 -30.17
N ILE A 152 -22.44 6.74 -30.41
CA ILE A 152 -23.61 6.84 -31.30
C ILE A 152 -23.13 7.43 -32.62
N ALA A 153 -23.19 6.64 -33.68
CA ALA A 153 -22.82 7.09 -35.02
C ALA A 153 -24.01 7.10 -35.97
N ALA A 154 -24.09 8.14 -36.80
CA ALA A 154 -25.09 8.29 -37.85
C ALA A 154 -24.43 8.67 -39.18
N GLY A 155 -24.90 8.10 -40.29
CA GLY A 155 -24.31 8.31 -41.62
C GLY A 155 -25.34 8.29 -42.73
N ILE A 156 -25.02 8.93 -43.86
CA ILE A 156 -25.91 9.07 -45.03
C ILE A 156 -25.29 8.30 -46.21
N ASN A 157 -26.08 7.47 -46.90
CA ASN A 157 -25.65 6.61 -48.01
C ASN A 157 -26.22 7.10 -49.36
N ASN A 158 -25.47 7.01 -50.46
CA ASN A 158 -25.82 7.57 -51.78
C ASN A 158 -25.62 6.53 -52.92
N ALA A 159 -26.55 6.38 -53.88
CA ALA A 159 -26.52 5.34 -54.94
C ALA A 159 -26.95 5.82 -56.36
N ILE A 160 -26.01 5.90 -57.32
CA ILE A 160 -26.17 6.56 -58.66
C ILE A 160 -26.87 5.64 -59.67
N ILE A 161 -27.81 6.15 -60.50
CA ILE A 161 -28.43 5.37 -61.61
C ILE A 161 -28.62 6.17 -62.91
N ASP A 162 -28.44 5.44 -64.03
CA ASP A 162 -28.14 5.88 -65.38
C ASP A 162 -29.30 6.56 -66.13
N GLY A 163 -28.97 7.61 -66.89
CA GLY A 163 -29.91 8.39 -67.69
C GLY A 163 -30.47 9.66 -67.01
N ARG A 164 -30.14 9.93 -65.73
CA ARG A 164 -30.39 11.23 -65.07
C ARG A 164 -29.17 11.73 -64.31
N SER A 165 -29.07 13.06 -64.21
CA SER A 165 -27.93 13.73 -63.60
C SER A 165 -27.87 13.46 -62.10
N LEU A 166 -26.75 12.91 -61.60
CA LEU A 166 -26.30 13.07 -60.21
C LEU A 166 -25.85 14.51 -59.95
N SER A 167 -26.61 15.47 -60.44
CA SER A 167 -26.47 16.92 -60.39
C SER A 167 -27.64 17.56 -61.13
N ASP A 168 -28.77 16.88 -61.28
CA ASP A 168 -29.97 17.44 -60.67
C ASP A 168 -30.08 16.96 -59.23
N SER A 169 -29.55 15.77 -58.90
CA SER A 169 -29.11 15.48 -57.54
C SER A 169 -27.60 15.31 -57.49
N PRO A 170 -26.83 16.38 -57.28
CA PRO A 170 -25.42 16.31 -56.92
C PRO A 170 -25.40 15.43 -55.69
N TYR A 171 -24.91 14.18 -55.74
CA TYR A 171 -24.53 13.55 -54.49
C TYR A 171 -23.39 14.38 -53.95
N LYS A 172 -23.82 15.36 -53.18
CA LYS A 172 -23.17 16.16 -52.17
C LYS A 172 -24.40 16.52 -51.34
N LEU A 173 -24.58 15.92 -50.19
CA LEU A 173 -23.74 16.29 -49.06
C LEU A 173 -23.76 15.19 -48.01
N GLY A 174 -22.65 15.09 -47.26
CA GLY A 174 -22.44 14.10 -46.21
C GLY A 174 -21.39 13.04 -46.54
N GLY A 175 -20.84 13.05 -47.76
CA GLY A 175 -19.54 12.47 -48.12
C GLY A 175 -19.22 11.10 -47.54
N SER A 176 -20.21 10.20 -47.43
CA SER A 176 -20.08 8.89 -46.78
C SER A 176 -19.18 8.91 -45.55
N ARG A 177 -19.49 9.77 -44.57
CA ARG A 177 -18.80 9.80 -43.28
C ARG A 177 -19.75 9.34 -42.19
N LEU A 178 -19.26 8.41 -41.37
CA LEU A 178 -19.80 8.14 -40.05
C LEU A 178 -19.14 9.14 -39.09
N PHE A 179 -19.93 9.85 -38.31
CA PHE A 179 -19.49 10.73 -37.23
C PHE A 179 -19.73 10.06 -35.89
#